data_AF-A0AAU1GH03-F1
#
_entry.id   AF-A0AAU1GH03-F1
#
_cell.length_a   1.000
_cell.length_b   1.000
_cell.length_c   1.000
_cell.angle_alpha   90.00
_cell.angle_beta   90.00
_cell.angle_gamma   90.00
#
_symmetry.space_group_name_H-M   'P 1'
#
loop_
_entity.id
_entity.type
_entity.pdbx_description
1 polymer ?
#
loop_
_entity_poly.entity_id
_entity_poly.type
_entity_poly.pdbx_seq_one_letter_code
_entity_poly.pdbx_strand_id
1 'polypeptide(L)' 'MWDIGNRTADGERELNIARLWVEYAQELGPGETADVRLAPLSPEQWKHLECGDVITMHEARPVAGTATVIEVLPPRA' A
#
# COMPACT_ATOMS: atom_id res chain seq x y z
N MET A 1 -2.62 -1.93 -6.90
CA MET A 1 -1.95 -3.07 -6.21
C MET A 1 -0.68 -2.57 -5.55
N TRP A 2 -0.16 -3.24 -4.51
CA TRP A 2 0.96 -2.74 -3.71
C TRP A 2 2.10 -3.74 -3.64
N ASP A 3 3.32 -3.29 -3.90
CA ASP A 3 4.52 -4.02 -3.48
C ASP A 3 4.90 -3.55 -2.09
N ILE A 4 4.78 -4.49 -1.14
CA ILE A 4 5.03 -4.29 0.29
C ILE A 4 6.18 -5.15 0.80
N GLY A 5 7.03 -5.64 -0.12
CA GLY A 5 8.19 -6.47 0.23
C GLY A 5 7.93 -7.97 0.25
N ASN A 6 6.68 -8.43 0.17
CA ASN A 6 6.35 -9.86 0.10
C ASN A 6 6.90 -10.51 -1.18
N ARG A 7 7.19 -11.81 -1.06
CA ARG A 7 7.74 -12.64 -2.14
C ARG A 7 6.97 -13.95 -2.22
N THR A 8 6.76 -14.44 -3.45
CA THR A 8 6.21 -15.77 -3.68
C THR A 8 7.21 -16.86 -3.28
N ALA A 9 6.77 -18.12 -3.26
CA ALA A 9 7.65 -19.27 -2.99
C ALA A 9 8.84 -19.35 -3.96
N ASP A 10 8.66 -18.88 -5.19
CA ASP A 10 9.70 -18.85 -6.23
C ASP A 10 10.60 -17.59 -6.13
N GLY A 11 10.38 -16.73 -5.12
CA GLY A 11 11.16 -15.52 -4.88
C GLY A 11 10.71 -14.31 -5.71
N GLU A 12 9.67 -14.44 -6.53
CA GLU A 12 9.12 -13.35 -7.32
C GLU A 12 8.38 -12.33 -6.45
N ARG A 13 8.29 -11.09 -6.91
CA ARG A 13 7.57 -10.03 -6.22
C ARG A 13 6.08 -10.37 -6.11
N GLU A 14 5.55 -10.37 -4.90
CA GLU A 14 4.12 -10.54 -4.66
C GLU A 14 3.43 -9.18 -4.52
N LEU A 15 2.42 -8.94 -5.35
CA LEU A 15 1.60 -7.73 -5.26
C LEU A 15 0.37 -7.99 -4.38
N ASN A 16 0.14 -7.08 -3.46
CA ASN A 16 -0.87 -7.19 -2.42
C ASN A 16 -2.01 -6.20 -2.69
N ILE A 17 -3.25 -6.58 -2.37
CA ILE A 17 -4.43 -5.76 -2.65
C ILE A 17 -4.96 -5.16 -1.35
N ALA A 18 -5.22 -3.85 -1.39
CA ALA A 18 -5.89 -3.09 -0.35
C ALA A 18 -6.90 -2.15 -0.99
N ARG A 19 -7.98 -1.87 -0.25
CA ARG A 19 -8.83 -0.70 -0.55
C ARG A 19 -8.07 0.56 -0.20
N LEU A 20 -8.23 1.60 -1.00
CA LEU A 20 -7.58 2.90 -0.81
C LEU A 20 -8.63 4.00 -0.68
N TRP A 21 -8.39 4.92 0.24
CA TRP A 21 -9.10 6.18 0.36
C TRP A 21 -8.08 7.30 0.41
N VAL A 22 -8.27 8.33 -0.41
CA VAL A 22 -7.52 9.58 -0.30
C VAL A 22 -8.19 10.41 0.78
N GLU A 23 -7.43 10.81 1.79
CA GLU A 23 -7.97 11.66 2.85
C GLU A 23 -8.17 13.08 2.30
N TYR A 24 -9.31 13.69 2.63
CA TYR A 24 -9.66 15.08 2.29
C TYR A 24 -9.76 15.41 0.79
N ALA A 25 -9.68 14.43 -0.12
CA ALA A 25 -9.84 14.62 -1.56
C ALA A 25 -10.61 13.46 -2.20
N GLN A 26 -11.25 13.72 -3.34
CA GLN A 26 -11.95 12.68 -4.11
C GLN A 26 -11.00 11.91 -5.03
N GLU A 27 -9.96 12.57 -5.53
CA GLU A 27 -9.01 12.03 -6.50
C GLU A 27 -7.60 12.51 -6.16
N LEU A 28 -6.60 11.74 -6.59
CA LEU A 28 -5.18 12.11 -6.50
C LEU A 28 -4.59 12.09 -7.90
N GLY A 29 -4.20 13.26 -8.39
CA GLY A 29 -3.65 13.45 -9.74
C GLY A 29 -2.16 13.05 -9.86
N PRO A 30 -1.65 12.92 -11.09
CA PRO A 30 -0.24 12.64 -11.31
C PRO A 30 0.68 13.72 -10.71
N GLY A 31 1.65 13.30 -9.90
CA GLY A 31 2.61 14.21 -9.25
C GLY A 31 2.10 14.87 -7.97
N GLU A 32 0.85 14.64 -7.59
CA GLU A 32 0.29 15.12 -6.33
C GLU A 32 0.69 14.20 -5.16
N THR A 33 0.53 14.70 -3.95
CA THR A 33 0.77 13.95 -2.71
C THR A 33 -0.38 14.17 -1.75
N ALA A 34 -0.87 13.09 -1.16
CA ALA A 34 -1.91 13.11 -0.15
C ALA A 34 -1.70 11.99 0.85
N ASP A 35 -2.27 12.15 2.03
CA ASP A 35 -2.42 11.06 2.98
C ASP A 35 -3.50 10.10 2.47
N VAL A 36 -3.20 8.81 2.52
CA VAL A 36 -4.13 7.77 2.09
C VAL A 36 -4.28 6.72 3.17
N ARG A 37 -5.49 6.16 3.30
CA ARG A 37 -5.74 4.99 4.14
C ARG A 37 -5.79 3.75 3.28
N LEU A 38 -5.12 2.70 3.76
CA LEU A 38 -5.14 1.38 3.16
C LEU A 38 -5.87 0.41 4.09
N ALA A 39 -6.85 -0.31 3.56
CA ALA A 39 -7.45 -1.46 4.22
C ALA A 39 -7.11 -2.74 3.45
N PRO A 40 -6.18 -3.58 3.95
CA PRO A 40 -5.79 -4.82 3.32
C PRO A 40 -6.98 -5.76 3.08
N LEU A 41 -7.04 -6.41 1.91
CA LEU A 41 -7.97 -7.52 1.70
C LEU A 41 -7.52 -8.81 2.42
N SER A 42 -6.21 -8.97 2.58
CA SER A 42 -5.58 -10.07 3.33
C SER A 42 -4.69 -9.48 4.45
N PRO A 43 -5.25 -9.12 5.62
CA PRO A 43 -4.50 -8.43 6.68
C PRO A 43 -3.24 -9.15 7.16
N GLU A 44 -3.24 -10.48 7.13
CA GLU A 44 -2.08 -11.31 7.53
C GLU A 44 -0.81 -10.99 6.72
N GLN A 45 -0.96 -10.62 5.44
CA GLN A 45 0.16 -10.30 4.55
C GLN A 45 0.77 -8.92 4.81
N TRP A 46 0.14 -8.08 5.65
CA TRP A 46 0.53 -6.69 5.90
C TRP A 46 1.08 -6.47 7.31
N LYS A 47 1.09 -7.53 8.14
CA LYS A 47 1.46 -7.45 9.57
C LYS A 47 2.89 -7.01 9.84
N HIS A 48 3.80 -7.18 8.88
CA HIS A 48 5.20 -6.82 9.01
C HIS A 48 5.48 -5.36 8.69
N LEU A 49 4.50 -4.60 8.20
CA LEU A 49 4.70 -3.20 7.87
C LEU A 49 4.81 -2.34 9.13
N GLU A 50 5.77 -1.43 9.12
CA GLU A 50 6.05 -0.49 10.20
C GLU A 50 6.11 0.95 9.68
N CYS A 51 5.94 1.92 10.57
CA CYS A 51 6.08 3.33 10.19
C CYS A 51 7.50 3.60 9.66
N GLY A 52 7.58 4.29 8.53
CA GLY A 52 8.82 4.54 7.80
C GLY A 52 9.03 3.61 6.60
N ASP A 53 8.31 2.49 6.51
CA ASP A 53 8.39 1.60 5.34
C ASP A 53 7.93 2.32 4.07
N VAL A 54 8.68 2.11 2.99
CA VAL A 54 8.35 2.64 1.66
C VAL A 54 7.74 1.52 0.82
N ILE A 55 6.52 1.74 0.38
CA ILE A 55 5.75 0.82 -0.45
C ILE A 55 5.43 1.46 -1.80
N THR A 56 5.22 0.64 -2.83
CA THR A 56 4.94 1.16 -4.19
C THR A 56 3.60 0.67 -4.71
N MET A 57 2.87 1.59 -5.36
CA MET A 57 1.60 1.30 -6.01
C MET A 57 1.82 0.93 -7.48
N HIS A 58 1.14 -0.12 -7.93
CA HIS A 58 1.14 -0.63 -9.30
C HIS A 58 -0.31 -0.75 -9.76
N GLU A 59 -0.70 0.03 -10.77
CA GLU A 59 -1.96 -0.13 -11.51
C GLU A 59 -1.74 -0.82 -12.85
N ALA A 60 -0.57 -0.58 -13.46
CA ALA A 60 -0.01 -1.29 -14.59
C ALA A 60 1.53 -1.33 -14.41
N ARG A 61 2.29 -1.66 -15.45
CA ARG A 61 3.71 -1.29 -15.52
C ARG A 61 3.79 0.07 -16.22
N PRO A 62 4.47 1.09 -15.67
CA PRO A 62 5.37 1.12 -14.50
C PRO A 62 4.67 1.41 -13.14
N VAL A 63 5.46 1.53 -12.07
CA VAL A 63 5.00 2.03 -10.74
C VAL A 63 4.19 3.31 -10.93
N ALA A 64 2.98 3.33 -10.38
CA ALA A 64 2.06 4.46 -10.45
C ALA A 64 2.30 5.48 -9.32
N GLY A 65 2.82 5.03 -8.18
CA GLY A 65 3.11 5.91 -7.04
C GLY A 65 3.97 5.26 -5.97
N THR A 66 4.48 6.09 -5.06
CA THR A 66 5.26 5.68 -3.89
C THR A 66 4.59 6.24 -2.64
N ALA A 67 4.54 5.45 -1.58
CA ALA A 67 3.99 5.86 -0.30
C ALA A 67 4.95 5.48 0.83
N THR A 68 4.96 6.29 1.89
CA THR A 68 5.63 5.96 3.15
C THR A 68 4.56 5.65 4.18
N VAL A 69 4.70 4.56 4.92
CA VAL A 69 3.79 4.20 6.01
C VAL A 69 4.02 5.18 7.16
N ILE A 70 2.99 5.93 7.55
CA ILE A 70 3.06 6.91 8.65
C ILE A 70 2.33 6.45 9.91
N GLU A 71 1.36 5.55 9.78
CA GLU A 71 0.57 4.99 10.88
C GLU A 71 0.15 3.56 10.53
N VAL A 72 0.18 2.65 11.51
CA VAL A 72 -0.34 1.28 11.41
C VAL A 72 -1.36 1.08 12.53
N LEU A 73 -2.61 0.81 12.14
CA LEU A 73 -3.71 0.58 13.07
C LEU A 73 -4.04 -0.92 13.12
N PRO A 74 -4.19 -1.53 14.31
CA PRO A 74 -4.65 -2.91 14.41
C PRO A 74 -6.10 -3.04 13.90
N PRO A 75 -6.52 -4.24 13.48
CA PRO A 75 -7.93 -4.50 13.19
C PRO A 75 -8.79 -4.08 14.37
N ARG A 76 -9.84 -3.29 14.11
CA ARG A 76 -10.82 -2.95 15.14
C ARG A 76 -11.63 -4.22 15.44
N ALA A 77 -11.67 -4.59 16.72
CA ALA A 77 -12.48 -5.70 17.23
C ALA A 77 -13.98 -5.40 17.15
#